data_AF-A0A522PML0-F1
#
_entry.id   AF-A0A522PML0-F1
#
_cell.length_a   1.000
_cell.length_b   1.000
_cell.length_c   1.000
_cell.angle_alpha   90.00
_cell.angle_beta   90.00
_cell.angle_gamma   90.00
#
_symmetry.space_group_name_H-M   'P 1'
#
loop_
_entity.id
_entity.type
_entity.pdbx_description
1 polymer ?
#
loop_
_entity_poly.entity_id
_entity_poly.type
_entity_poly.pdbx_seq_one_letter_code
_entity_poly.pdbx_strand_id
1 'polypeptide(L)' 'MHEHELDEYLARVAHDIRSPITSIGGFAELLEQSLADGDERLTYVRAIQRAAQRLRSLADRISGDVERSEGQS' A
#
# COMPACT_ATOMS: atom_id res chain seq x y z
N MET A 1 20.97 -18.75 8.39
CA MET A 1 21.15 -18.61 6.93
C MET A 1 19.83 -18.38 6.21
N HIS A 2 18.70 -18.98 6.63
CA HIS A 2 17.39 -18.79 5.96
C HIS A 2 16.62 -17.50 6.33
N GLU A 3 17.00 -16.81 7.41
CA GLU A 3 16.28 -15.64 7.91
C GLU A 3 16.48 -14.41 7.02
N HIS A 4 17.70 -14.16 6.55
CA HIS A 4 18.00 -13.09 5.59
C HIS A 4 17.28 -13.25 4.25
N GLU A 5 17.17 -14.48 3.72
CA GLU A 5 16.47 -14.72 2.44
C GLU A 5 14.98 -14.39 2.53
N LEU A 6 14.35 -14.65 3.68
CA LEU A 6 12.95 -14.30 3.92
C LEU A 6 12.76 -12.79 4.02
N ASP A 7 13.65 -12.10 4.74
CA ASP A 7 13.62 -10.64 4.91
C ASP A 7 13.80 -9.92 3.57
N GLU A 8 14.77 -10.33 2.74
CA GLU A 8 14.97 -9.79 1.39
C GLU A 8 13.76 -10.03 0.48
N TYR A 9 13.14 -11.21 0.58
CA TYR A 9 11.93 -11.53 -0.17
C TYR A 9 10.76 -10.63 0.24
N LEU A 10 10.54 -10.44 1.54
CA LEU A 10 9.49 -9.58 2.07
C LEU A 10 9.69 -8.11 1.68
N ALA A 11 10.92 -7.61 1.72
CA ALA A 11 11.25 -6.26 1.28
C ALA A 11 10.95 -6.05 -0.21
N ARG A 12 11.33 -7.00 -1.07
CA ARG A 12 10.97 -6.98 -2.51
C ARG A 12 9.48 -6.95 -2.74
N VAL A 13 8.74 -7.86 -2.09
CA VAL A 13 7.28 -7.93 -2.23
C VAL A 13 6.65 -6.60 -1.80
N ALA A 14 7.07 -6.04 -0.65
CA ALA A 14 6.56 -4.76 -0.16
C ALA A 14 6.81 -3.60 -1.15
N HIS A 15 7.99 -3.56 -1.76
CA HIS A 15 8.31 -2.59 -2.80
C HIS A 15 7.42 -2.75 -4.04
N ASP A 16 7.27 -3.98 -4.54
CA ASP A 16 6.53 -4.27 -5.77
C ASP A 16 5.03 -3.96 -5.64
N ILE A 17 4.44 -4.17 -4.46
CA ILE A 17 3.03 -3.83 -4.22
C ILE A 17 2.78 -2.32 -4.06
N ARG A 18 3.81 -1.51 -3.76
CA ARG A 18 3.66 -0.05 -3.60
C ARG A 18 3.16 0.61 -4.89
N SER A 19 3.63 0.13 -6.05
CA SER A 19 3.22 0.63 -7.37
C SER A 19 1.72 0.43 -7.64
N PRO A 20 1.16 -0.79 -7.63
CA PRO A 20 -0.28 -1.00 -7.86
C PRO A 20 -1.15 -0.31 -6.80
N ILE A 21 -0.73 -0.26 -5.52
CA ILE A 21 -1.46 0.50 -4.48
C ILE A 21 -1.52 1.99 -4.82
N THR A 22 -0.43 2.55 -5.34
CA THR A 22 -0.36 3.95 -5.77
C THR A 22 -1.31 4.21 -6.93
N SER A 23 -1.31 3.35 -7.95
CA SER A 23 -2.25 3.46 -9.07
C SER A 23 -3.71 3.32 -8.64
N ILE A 24 -4.05 2.35 -7.77
CA ILE A 24 -5.41 2.19 -7.22
C ILE A 24 -5.86 3.45 -6.48
N GLY A 25 -5.00 4.00 -5.62
CA GLY A 25 -5.28 5.24 -4.90
C GLY A 25 -5.52 6.42 -5.85
N GLY A 26 -4.64 6.60 -6.84
CA GLY A 26 -4.76 7.67 -7.83
C GLY A 26 -6.01 7.54 -8.71
N PHE A 27 -6.36 6.34 -9.17
CA PHE A 27 -7.60 6.13 -9.92
C PHE A 27 -8.84 6.38 -9.07
N ALA A 28 -8.83 5.98 -7.79
CA ALA A 28 -9.93 6.26 -6.89
C ALA A 28 -10.08 7.77 -6.63
N GLU A 29 -8.98 8.51 -6.51
CA GLU A 29 -8.99 9.97 -6.40
C GLU A 29 -9.57 10.65 -7.65
N LEU A 30 -9.16 10.22 -8.85
CA LEU A 30 -9.73 10.72 -10.10
C LEU A 30 -11.23 10.40 -10.23
N LEU A 31 -11.66 9.21 -9.79
CA LEU A 31 -13.07 8.86 -9.75
C LEU A 31 -13.84 9.75 -8.78
N GLU A 32 -13.31 10.03 -7.58
CA GLU A 32 -13.94 10.93 -6.60
C GLU A 32 -14.18 12.32 -7.20
N GLN A 33 -13.18 12.87 -7.90
CA GLN A 33 -13.26 14.18 -8.57
C GLN A 33 -14.26 14.22 -9.73
N SER A 34 -14.61 13.07 -10.31
CA SER A 34 -15.56 12.96 -11.42
C SER A 34 -17.02 12.82 -10.99
N LEU A 35 -17.27 12.53 -9.71
CA LEU A 35 -18.61 12.29 -9.17
C LEU A 35 -19.21 13.57 -8.58
N ALA A 36 -20.53 13.71 -8.72
CA ALA A 36 -21.26 14.82 -8.10
C ALA A 36 -21.41 14.60 -6.59
N ASP A 37 -21.55 15.69 -5.85
CA ASP A 37 -21.87 15.64 -4.42
C ASP A 37 -23.18 14.86 -4.19
N GLY A 38 -23.16 13.94 -3.23
CA GLY A 38 -24.29 13.08 -2.90
C GLY A 38 -24.42 11.83 -3.77
N ASP A 39 -23.53 11.61 -4.75
CA ASP A 39 -23.52 10.35 -5.50
C ASP A 39 -23.16 9.17 -4.59
N GLU A 40 -24.01 8.15 -4.53
CA GLU A 40 -23.82 6.97 -3.68
C GLU A 40 -22.50 6.25 -3.96
N ARG A 41 -21.98 6.34 -5.19
CA ARG A 41 -20.69 5.74 -5.58
C ARG A 41 -19.51 6.33 -4.83
N LEU A 42 -19.62 7.55 -4.31
CA LEU A 42 -18.59 8.15 -3.44
C LEU A 42 -18.30 7.27 -2.22
N THR A 43 -19.29 6.53 -1.71
CA THR A 43 -19.10 5.59 -0.59
C THR A 43 -18.10 4.50 -0.94
N TYR A 44 -18.23 3.92 -2.14
CA TYR A 44 -17.34 2.86 -2.63
C TYR A 44 -15.96 3.42 -2.97
N VAL A 45 -15.89 4.57 -3.64
CA VAL A 45 -14.62 5.24 -3.99
C VAL A 45 -13.80 5.53 -2.73
N ARG A 46 -14.43 6.07 -1.70
CA ARG A 46 -13.78 6.32 -0.40
C ARG A 46 -13.37 5.03 0.31
N ALA A 47 -14.12 3.94 0.14
CA ALA A 47 -13.71 2.63 0.63
C ALA A 47 -12.44 2.14 -0.07
N ILE A 48 -12.33 2.31 -1.38
CA ILE A 48 -11.14 1.95 -2.18
C ILE A 48 -9.93 2.80 -1.75
N GLN A 49 -10.09 4.11 -1.60
CA GLN A 49 -9.01 5.00 -1.12
C GLN A 49 -8.51 4.57 0.26
N ARG A 50 -9.42 4.30 1.21
CA ARG A 50 -9.04 3.80 2.56
C ARG A 50 -8.33 2.46 2.49
N ALA A 51 -8.78 1.54 1.63
CA ALA A 51 -8.12 0.25 1.45
C ALA A 51 -6.70 0.41 0.88
N ALA A 52 -6.51 1.25 -0.14
CA ALA A 52 -5.20 1.56 -0.70
C ALA A 52 -4.26 2.17 0.34
N GLN A 53 -4.74 3.12 1.15
CA GLN A 53 -3.95 3.72 2.24
C GLN A 53 -3.53 2.69 3.31
N ARG A 54 -4.43 1.78 3.69
CA ARG A 54 -4.12 0.70 4.63
C ARG A 54 -3.07 -0.24 4.07
N LEU A 55 -3.19 -0.63 2.79
CA LEU A 55 -2.21 -1.49 2.13
C LEU A 55 -0.84 -0.80 2.04
N ARG A 56 -0.79 0.50 1.72
CA ARG A 56 0.47 1.25 1.74
C ARG A 56 1.12 1.25 3.12
N SER A 57 0.32 1.50 4.16
CA SER A 57 0.80 1.47 5.55
C SER A 57 1.34 0.10 5.95
N LEU A 58 0.74 -0.99 5.46
CA LEU A 58 1.25 -2.35 5.70
C LEU A 58 2.57 -2.60 4.96
N ALA A 59 2.66 -2.19 3.68
CA ALA A 59 3.89 -2.31 2.90
C ALA A 59 5.05 -1.55 3.56
N ASP A 60 4.80 -0.31 3.99
CA ASP A 60 5.81 0.53 4.64
C ASP A 60 6.26 -0.05 5.99
N ARG A 61 5.35 -0.68 6.75
CA ARG A 61 5.70 -1.40 7.99
C ARG A 61 6.59 -2.62 7.71
N ILE A 62 6.26 -3.43 6.70
CA ILE A 62 7.06 -4.60 6.33
C ILE A 62 8.48 -4.16 5.95
N SER A 63 8.62 -3.14 5.10
CA SER A 63 9.93 -2.61 4.73
C SER A 63 10.71 -2.09 5.95
N GLY A 64 10.06 -1.33 6.83
CA GLY A 64 10.72 -0.79 8.02
C GLY A 64 11.08 -1.85 9.08
N ASP A 65 10.36 -2.97 9.15
CA ASP A 65 10.70 -4.08 10.04
C ASP A 65 11.94 -4.83 9.54
N VAL A 66 12.06 -5.04 8.22
CA VAL A 66 13.26 -5.63 7.59
C VAL A 66 14.51 -4.77 7.80
N GLU A 67 14.43 -3.45 7.58
CA GLU A 67 15.56 -2.53 7.77
C GLU A 67 16.12 -2.54 9.21
N ARG A 68 15.27 -2.80 10.21
CA ARG A 68 15.69 -2.89 11.62
C ARG A 68 16.35 -4.22 11.99
N SER A 69 16.04 -5.29 11.25
CA SER A 69 16.66 -6.62 11.37
C SER A 69 18.12 -6.57 10.90
N GLU A 70 18.37 -5.90 9.77
CA GLU A 70 19.71 -5.75 9.17
C GLU A 70 20.65 -4.84 10.00
N GLY A 71 20.13 -3.80 10.66
CA GLY A 71 20.94 -2.87 11.46
C GLY A 71 21.41 -3.41 12.83
N GLN A 72 20.97 -4.60 13.24
CA GLN A 72 21.31 -5.23 14.52
C GLN A 72 22.19 -6.50 14.38
N SER A 73 22.51 -6.91 13.15
CA SER A 73 23.38 -8.05 12.83
C SER A 73 24.80 -7.60 12.45
#